data_AF-A0A959BIR7-F1
#
_entry.id   AF-A0A959BIR7-F1
#
_cell.length_a   1.000
_cell.length_b   1.000
_cell.length_c   1.000
_cell.angle_alpha   90.00
_cell.angle_beta   90.00
_cell.angle_gamma   90.00
#
_symmetry.space_group_name_H-M   'P 1'
#
loop_
_entity.id
_entity.type
_entity.pdbx_description
1 polymer ?
#
loop_
_entity_poly.entity_id
_entity_poly.type
_entity_poly.pdbx_seq_one_letter_code
_entity_poly.pdbx_strand_id
1 'polypeptide(L)' 'MNEQPNDKQPQRDALQTARQTYNLFDNFVTIREDDSILAMACKLLLRLFGIFFMILLSPFLLIGLAIAFAAVL' A
#
# COMPACT_ATOMS: atom_id res chain seq x y z
N MET A 1 -29.36 -16.99 -20.86
CA MET A 1 -28.35 -16.72 -19.82
C MET A 1 -28.15 -15.22 -19.83
N ASN A 2 -28.71 -14.51 -18.83
CA ASN A 2 -28.66 -13.05 -18.79
C ASN A 2 -27.32 -12.62 -18.22
N GLU A 3 -26.50 -11.99 -19.05
CA GLU A 3 -25.25 -11.34 -18.65
C GLU A 3 -25.61 -10.05 -17.90
N GLN A 4 -25.66 -10.10 -16.57
CA GLN A 4 -25.74 -8.88 -15.77
C GLN A 4 -24.47 -8.06 -15.98
N PRO A 5 -24.57 -6.73 -16.18
CA PRO A 5 -23.40 -5.89 -16.37
C PRO A 5 -22.55 -5.93 -15.10
N ASN A 6 -21.27 -6.17 -15.32
CA ASN A 6 -20.29 -6.50 -14.31
C ASN A 6 -19.72 -5.24 -13.64
N ASP A 7 -20.58 -4.40 -13.06
CA ASP A 7 -20.22 -3.10 -12.47
C ASP A 7 -19.32 -3.20 -11.22
N LYS A 8 -19.11 -4.41 -10.69
CA LYS A 8 -18.29 -4.65 -9.48
C LYS A 8 -16.89 -5.16 -9.79
N GLN A 9 -16.57 -5.45 -11.06
CA GLN A 9 -15.26 -5.94 -11.48
C GLN A 9 -14.12 -4.97 -11.11
N PRO A 10 -14.14 -3.69 -11.55
CA PRO A 10 -13.00 -2.80 -11.31
C PRO A 10 -12.75 -2.51 -9.82
N GLN A 11 -13.81 -2.50 -9.00
CA GLN A 11 -13.68 -2.34 -7.55
C GLN A 11 -13.10 -3.59 -6.88
N ARG A 12 -13.47 -4.78 -7.36
CA ARG A 12 -12.90 -6.04 -6.89
C ARG A 12 -11.44 -6.19 -7.30
N ASP A 13 -11.10 -5.78 -8.51
CA ASP A 13 -9.74 -5.83 -9.03
C ASP A 13 -8.82 -4.88 -8.24
N ALA A 14 -9.25 -3.63 -8.01
CA ALA A 14 -8.50 -2.66 -7.20
C ALA A 14 -8.30 -3.14 -5.75
N LEU A 15 -9.33 -3.74 -5.14
CA LEU A 15 -9.23 -4.33 -3.80
C LEU A 15 -8.28 -5.54 -3.78
N GLN A 16 -8.30 -6.39 -4.81
CA GLN A 16 -7.36 -7.51 -4.94
C GLN A 16 -5.92 -7.02 -5.07
N THR A 17 -5.67 -6.03 -5.93
CA THR A 17 -4.34 -5.44 -6.12
C THR A 17 -3.82 -4.84 -4.82
N ALA A 18 -4.64 -4.04 -4.13
CA ALA A 18 -4.27 -3.47 -2.84
C ALA A 18 -3.92 -4.59 -1.83
N ARG A 19 -4.73 -5.63 -1.74
CA ARG A 19 -4.50 -6.77 -0.83
C ARG A 19 -3.23 -7.53 -1.17
N GLN A 20 -2.94 -7.73 -2.45
CA GLN A 20 -1.72 -8.38 -2.91
C GLN A 20 -0.48 -7.55 -2.58
N THR A 21 -0.51 -6.23 -2.83
CA THR A 21 0.57 -5.31 -2.45
C THR A 21 0.82 -5.30 -0.95
N TYR A 22 -0.25 -5.26 -0.15
CA TYR A 22 -0.13 -5.34 1.31
C TYR A 22 0.53 -6.65 1.76
N ASN A 23 0.11 -7.79 1.21
CA ASN A 23 0.68 -9.08 1.55
C ASN A 23 2.16 -9.20 1.13
N LEU A 24 2.53 -8.64 -0.02
CA LEU A 24 3.93 -8.63 -0.47
C LEU A 24 4.81 -7.80 0.46
N PHE A 25 4.33 -6.61 0.85
CA PHE A 25 5.03 -5.77 1.81
C PHE A 25 5.16 -6.48 3.15
N ASP A 26 4.07 -7.01 3.69
CA ASP A 26 4.05 -7.71 4.97
C ASP A 26 5.03 -8.89 4.98
N ASN A 27 5.01 -9.74 3.95
CA ASN A 27 5.97 -10.85 3.82
C ASN A 27 7.43 -10.38 3.73
N PHE A 28 7.69 -9.21 3.13
CA PHE A 28 9.04 -8.66 3.02
C PHE A 28 9.58 -8.17 4.38
N VAL A 29 8.73 -7.54 5.18
CA VAL A 29 9.09 -7.08 6.53
C VAL A 29 8.90 -8.13 7.62
N THR A 30 8.31 -9.28 7.31
CA THR A 30 8.24 -10.42 8.23
C THR A 30 9.64 -10.85 8.65
N ILE A 31 9.86 -10.79 9.96
CA ILE A 31 11.09 -11.24 10.61
C ILE A 31 11.04 -12.77 10.68
N ARG A 32 12.06 -13.44 10.14
CA ARG A 32 12.21 -14.89 10.18
C ARG A 32 13.30 -15.26 11.18
N GLU A 33 13.19 -16.42 11.83
CA GLU A 33 14.11 -16.84 12.90
C GLU A 33 15.55 -17.10 12.40
N ASP A 34 15.69 -17.32 11.11
CA ASP A 34 16.94 -17.50 10.36
C ASP A 34 17.60 -16.17 9.91
N ASP A 35 16.96 -15.02 10.15
CA ASP A 35 17.52 -13.71 9.80
C ASP A 35 18.59 -13.25 10.81
N SER A 36 19.75 -12.82 10.31
CA SER A 36 20.76 -12.14 11.12
C SER A 36 20.17 -10.94 11.86
N ILE A 37 20.68 -10.62 13.06
CA ILE A 37 20.27 -9.47 13.90
C ILE A 37 20.16 -8.15 13.09
N LEU A 38 21.07 -7.95 12.13
CA LEU A 38 21.07 -6.77 11.26
C LEU A 38 19.90 -6.77 10.25
N ALA A 39 19.53 -7.93 9.70
CA ALA A 39 18.35 -8.07 8.83
C ALA A 39 17.05 -7.86 9.64
N MET A 40 17.02 -8.34 10.89
CA MET A 40 15.92 -8.11 11.83
C MET A 40 15.71 -6.60 12.11
N ALA A 41 16.79 -5.88 12.43
CA ALA A 41 16.74 -4.44 12.67
C ALA A 41 16.35 -3.64 11.42
N CYS A 42 16.85 -4.03 10.24
CA CYS A 42 16.49 -3.41 8.97
C CYS A 42 15.00 -3.58 8.65
N LYS A 43 14.45 -4.79 8.82
CA LYS A 43 13.02 -5.07 8.65
C LYS A 43 12.16 -4.27 9.63
N LEU A 44 12.58 -4.15 10.89
CA LEU A 44 11.88 -3.34 11.89
C LEU A 44 11.84 -1.85 11.50
N LEU A 45 12.97 -1.30 11.05
CA LEU A 45 13.06 0.08 10.55
C LEU A 45 12.17 0.29 9.32
N LEU A 46 12.17 -0.66 8.37
CA LEU A 46 11.37 -0.57 7.16
C LEU A 46 9.87 -0.62 7.46
N ARG A 47 9.47 -1.42 8.45
CA ARG A 47 8.07 -1.46 8.93
C ARG A 47 7.67 -0.14 9.57
N LEU A 48 8.54 0.44 10.39
CA LEU A 48 8.30 1.74 11.02
C LEU A 48 8.21 2.86 9.97
N PHE A 49 9.08 2.84 8.97
CA PHE A 49 9.07 3.77 7.85
C PHE A 49 7.79 3.63 7.01
N GLY A 50 7.36 2.40 6.72
CA GLY A 50 6.11 2.14 5.98
C GLY A 50 4.87 2.65 6.71
N ILE A 51 4.76 2.41 8.03
CA ILE A 51 3.67 2.95 8.86
C ILE A 51 3.71 4.47 8.89
N PHE A 52 4.90 5.06 9.07
CA PHE A 52 5.08 6.51 9.07
C PHE A 52 4.64 7.13 7.74
N PHE A 53 5.05 6.55 6.62
CA PHE A 53 4.60 6.95 5.29
C PHE A 53 3.10 6.78 5.12
N MET A 54 2.50 5.69 5.58
CA MET A 54 1.07 5.46 5.46
C MET A 54 0.25 6.51 6.23
N ILE A 55 0.71 6.91 7.42
CA ILE A 55 0.12 7.98 8.22
C ILE A 55 0.29 9.34 7.53
N LEU A 56 1.48 9.63 7.01
CA LEU A 56 1.75 10.87 6.27
C LEU A 56 0.97 10.95 4.95
N LEU A 57 0.74 9.81 4.30
CA LEU A 57 0.06 9.76 3.02
C LEU A 57 -1.36 10.34 3.13
N SER A 58 -2.07 10.19 4.25
CA SER A 58 -3.42 10.75 4.41
C SER A 58 -3.48 12.28 4.24
N PRO A 59 -2.72 13.12 4.98
CA PRO A 59 -2.69 14.56 4.76
C PRO A 59 -1.94 14.97 3.49
N PHE A 60 -0.84 14.28 3.13
CA PHE A 60 -0.04 14.65 1.95
C PHE A 60 -0.73 14.33 0.63
N LEU A 61 -1.56 13.28 0.57
CA LEU A 61 -2.25 12.89 -0.66
C LEU A 61 -3.39 13.85 -0.97
N LEU A 62 -4.04 14.43 0.03
CA LEU A 62 -4.98 15.55 -0.15
C LEU A 62 -4.28 16.80 -0.69
N ILE A 63 -3.13 17.17 -0.11
CA ILE A 63 -2.34 18.33 -0.56
C ILE A 63 -1.79 18.09 -1.97
N GLY A 64 -1.22 16.92 -2.23
CA GLY A 64 -0.69 16.53 -3.54
C GLY A 64 -1.78 16.48 -4.61
N LEU A 65 -2.96 15.97 -4.28
CA LEU A 65 -4.12 15.99 -5.16
C LEU A 65 -4.58 17.44 -5.44
N ALA A 66 -4.65 18.28 -4.42
CA ALA A 66 -5.01 19.69 -4.59
C ALA A 66 -4.01 20.44 -5.48
N ILE A 67 -2.71 20.21 -5.30
CA ILE A 67 -1.66 20.76 -6.16
C ILE A 67 -1.78 20.22 -7.59
N ALA A 68 -2.01 18.91 -7.77
CA ALA A 68 -2.17 18.32 -9.09
C ALA A 68 -3.37 18.92 -9.86
N PHE A 69 -4.50 19.13 -9.19
CA PHE A 69 -5.63 19.84 -9.78
C PHE A 69 -5.30 21.31 -10.08
N ALA A 70 -4.64 22.01 -9.16
CA ALA A 70 -4.24 23.41 -9.35
C ALA A 70 -3.18 23.59 -10.46
N ALA A 71 -2.36 22.56 -10.72
CA ALA A 71 -1.33 22.59 -11.77
C ALA A 71 -1.89 22.27 -13.16
N VAL A 72 -3.04 21.60 -13.24
CA VAL A 72 -3.73 21.25 -14.49
C VAL A 72 -4.74 22.32 -14.91
N LEU A 73 -5.23 23.13 -13.97
CA LEU A 73 -6.15 24.24 -14.19
C LEU A 73 -5.41 25.49 -14.71
#